data_AF-A0AAV0XZE3-F1
#
_entry.id   AF-A0AAV0XZE3-F1
#
_cell.length_a   1.000
_cell.length_b   1.000
_cell.length_c   1.000
_cell.angle_alpha   90.00
_cell.angle_beta   90.00
_cell.angle_gamma   90.00
#
_symmetry.space_group_name_H-M   'P 1'
#
loop_
_entity.id
_entity.type
_entity.pdbx_description
1 polymer ?
#
loop_
_entity_poly.entity_id
_entity_poly.type
_entity_poly.pdbx_seq_one_letter_code
_entity_poly.pdbx_strand_id
1 'polypeptide(L)'
;MEYQSEIIQGLQSILYFKCKMCNIVSKLYTANISNIQSISVNKSVVNACQAIGIGHTQLNEFTAFLELPSLSCSSYVKTQASIAEIVHDTAWEEMKKAGEEEKRIALDCGDIDVDGIPMITSSCGWTKVQTEL
;
A
#
# COMPACT_ATOMS: atom_id res chain seq x y z
N MET A 1 -18.31 23.98 23.14
CA MET A 1 -17.36 24.20 22.04
C MET A 1 -18.14 24.68 20.83
N GLU A 2 -17.52 25.43 19.92
CA GLU A 2 -18.13 25.94 18.69
C GLU A 2 -17.32 25.46 17.49
N TYR A 3 -18.01 24.92 16.48
CA TYR A 3 -17.41 24.56 15.21
C TYR A 3 -16.85 25.81 14.51
N GLN A 4 -15.67 25.69 13.92
CA GLN A 4 -15.02 26.78 13.19
C GLN A 4 -14.87 26.45 11.70
N SER A 5 -14.31 25.28 11.40
CA SER A 5 -13.99 24.88 10.04
C SER A 5 -13.73 23.38 9.93
N GLU A 6 -13.77 22.90 8.70
CA GLU A 6 -13.41 21.55 8.31
C GLU A 6 -12.37 21.63 7.19
N ILE A 7 -11.32 20.81 7.30
CA ILE A 7 -10.35 20.60 6.23
C ILE A 7 -10.46 19.16 5.75
N ILE A 8 -10.87 18.99 4.49
CA ILE A 8 -11.01 17.69 3.85
C ILE A 8 -9.69 17.32 3.17
N GLN A 9 -9.19 16.11 3.42
CA GLN A 9 -7.94 15.57 2.88
C GLN A 9 -8.19 14.19 2.24
N GLY A 10 -8.85 14.16 1.08
CA GLY A 10 -9.29 12.91 0.48
C GLY A 10 -10.45 12.32 1.29
N LEU A 11 -10.30 11.08 1.77
CA LEU A 11 -11.34 10.38 2.54
C LEU A 11 -11.28 10.63 4.06
N GLN A 12 -10.47 11.59 4.51
CA GLN A 12 -10.41 12.00 5.92
C GLN A 12 -10.64 13.50 6.07
N SER A 13 -11.18 13.90 7.22
CA SER A 13 -11.44 15.29 7.56
C SER A 13 -10.84 15.66 8.91
N ILE A 14 -10.40 16.92 9.01
CA ILE A 14 -9.93 17.55 10.25
C ILE A 14 -10.94 18.63 10.63
N LEU A 15 -11.61 18.43 11.76
CA LEU A 15 -12.61 19.36 12.28
C LEU A 15 -11.99 20.24 13.36
N TYR A 16 -12.21 21.54 13.26
CA TYR A 16 -11.69 22.54 14.19
C TYR A 16 -12.80 23.07 15.07
N PHE A 17 -12.59 22.98 16.38
CA PHE A 17 -13.51 23.47 17.40
C PHE A 17 -12.83 24.50 18.28
N LYS A 18 -13.53 25.57 18.63
CA LYS A 18 -13.05 26.61 19.56
C LYS A 18 -13.89 26.60 20.83
N CYS A 19 -13.25 26.63 22.00
CA CYS A 19 -13.96 26.78 23.27
C CYS A 19 -14.42 28.22 23.46
N LYS A 20 -15.70 28.45 23.76
CA LYS A 20 -16.25 29.79 24.02
C LYS A 20 -15.67 30.45 25.28
N MET A 21 -15.27 29.65 26.27
CA MET A 21 -14.81 30.16 27.57
C MET A 21 -13.30 30.46 27.58
N CYS A 22 -12.48 29.51 27.11
CA CYS A 22 -11.01 29.63 27.19
C CYS A 22 -10.34 29.92 25.83
N ASN A 23 -11.09 30.04 24.74
CA ASN A 23 -10.59 30.27 23.38
C ASN A 23 -9.62 29.21 22.82
N ILE A 24 -9.41 28.10 23.54
CA ILE A 24 -8.59 26.98 23.08
C ILE A 24 -9.21 26.36 21.82
N VAL A 25 -8.36 26.11 20.81
CA VAL A 25 -8.74 25.41 19.58
C VAL A 25 -8.36 23.93 19.70
N SER A 26 -9.35 23.06 19.54
CA SER A 26 -9.20 21.61 19.55
C SER A 26 -9.42 21.06 18.14
N LYS A 27 -8.68 20.02 17.78
CA LYS A 27 -8.79 19.32 16.50
C LYS A 27 -9.39 17.94 16.74
N LEU A 28 -10.36 17.57 15.91
CA LEU A 28 -10.91 16.22 15.85
C LEU A 28 -10.62 15.65 14.46
N TYR A 29 -10.15 14.41 14.41
CA TYR A 29 -9.84 13.71 13.16
C TYR A 29 -10.89 12.63 12.92
N THR A 30 -11.43 12.54 11.70
CA THR A 30 -12.40 11.48 11.36
C THR A 30 -11.75 10.11 11.18
N ALA A 31 -10.44 10.08 10.96
CA ALA A 31 -9.63 8.88 10.87
C ALA A 31 -8.48 8.91 11.88
N ASN A 32 -7.98 7.73 12.27
CA ASN A 32 -6.87 7.63 13.20
C ASN A 32 -5.56 8.07 12.53
N ILE A 33 -5.01 9.19 12.98
CA ILE A 33 -3.72 9.72 12.50
C ILE A 33 -2.59 9.39 13.48
N SER A 34 -2.94 9.07 14.73
CA SER A 34 -2.02 9.02 15.87
C SER A 34 -1.26 7.70 15.99
N ASN A 35 -1.76 6.63 15.36
CA ASN A 35 -1.15 5.31 15.49
C ASN A 35 -0.21 5.05 14.30
N ILE A 36 1.10 5.05 14.56
CA ILE A 36 2.16 4.77 13.58
C ILE A 36 1.96 3.38 12.92
N GLN A 37 1.25 2.47 13.61
CA GLN A 37 0.93 1.13 13.10
C GLN A 37 -0.30 1.07 12.17
N SER A 38 -1.14 2.10 12.09
CA SER A 38 -2.33 2.06 11.22
C SER A 38 -2.08 2.71 9.87
N ILE A 39 -2.34 1.96 8.80
CA ILE A 39 -2.38 2.50 7.43
C ILE A 39 -3.47 3.57 7.37
N SER A 40 -3.13 4.76 6.85
CA SER A 40 -4.12 5.82 6.68
C SER A 40 -5.22 5.41 5.71
N VAL A 41 -6.45 5.89 5.92
CA VAL A 41 -7.60 5.56 5.06
C VAL A 41 -7.28 5.82 3.58
N ASN A 42 -6.60 6.94 3.29
CA ASN A 42 -6.17 7.27 1.93
C ASN A 42 -5.21 6.22 1.35
N LYS A 43 -4.22 5.73 2.11
CA LYS A 43 -3.33 4.66 1.64
C LYS A 43 -4.07 3.34 1.44
N SER A 44 -4.98 2.98 2.35
CA SER A 44 -5.77 1.76 2.26
C SER A 44 -6.64 1.74 1.00
N VAL A 45 -7.31 2.86 0.69
CA VAL A 45 -8.17 2.98 -0.49
C VAL A 45 -7.34 2.89 -1.78
N VAL A 46 -6.20 3.58 -1.84
CA VAL A 46 -5.32 3.51 -3.03
C VAL A 46 -4.74 2.11 -3.22
N ASN A 47 -4.34 1.44 -2.14
CA ASN A 47 -3.88 0.05 -2.19
C ASN A 47 -4.99 -0.89 -2.66
N ALA A 48 -6.21 -0.70 -2.15
CA ALA A 48 -7.38 -1.46 -2.62
C ALA A 48 -7.62 -1.24 -4.12
N CYS A 49 -7.52 0.01 -4.60
CA CYS A 49 -7.65 0.34 -6.01
C CYS A 49 -6.62 -0.40 -6.88
N GLN A 50 -5.36 -0.43 -6.44
CA GLN A 50 -4.31 -1.21 -7.13
C GLN A 50 -4.63 -2.71 -7.14
N ALA A 51 -5.06 -3.27 -6.01
CA ALA A 51 -5.36 -4.69 -5.88
C ALA A 51 -6.52 -5.15 -6.76
N ILE A 52 -7.55 -4.30 -6.94
CA ILE A 52 -8.71 -4.59 -7.80
C ILE A 52 -8.53 -4.11 -9.25
N GLY A 53 -7.39 -3.48 -9.57
CA GLY A 53 -7.07 -3.03 -10.92
C GLY A 53 -7.84 -1.80 -11.40
N ILE A 54 -8.23 -0.91 -10.49
CA ILE A 54 -8.92 0.35 -10.84
C ILE A 54 -8.02 1.59 -10.67
N GLY A 55 -8.34 2.64 -11.44
CA GLY A 55 -7.64 3.92 -11.41
C GLY A 55 -8.36 5.02 -10.61
N HIS A 56 -7.74 6.21 -10.58
CA HIS A 56 -8.29 7.39 -9.90
C HIS A 56 -9.69 7.78 -10.39
N THR A 57 -9.95 7.73 -11.70
CA THR A 57 -11.27 8.08 -12.27
C THR A 57 -12.38 7.19 -11.70
N GLN A 58 -12.14 5.88 -11.63
CA GLN A 58 -13.11 4.91 -11.09
C GLN A 58 -13.29 5.08 -9.57
N LEU A 59 -12.22 5.39 -8.83
CA LEU A 59 -12.34 5.76 -7.41
C LEU A 59 -13.20 7.01 -7.24
N ASN A 60 -13.01 8.03 -8.07
CA ASN A 60 -13.76 9.27 -7.99
C ASN A 60 -15.25 9.06 -8.28
N GLU A 61 -15.57 8.25 -9.30
CA GLU A 61 -16.95 7.82 -9.59
C GLU A 61 -17.55 7.06 -8.40
N PHE A 62 -16.83 6.11 -7.83
CA PHE A 62 -17.28 5.34 -6.67
C PHE A 62 -17.58 6.24 -5.46
N THR A 63 -16.69 7.18 -5.13
CA THR A 63 -16.92 8.12 -4.03
C THR A 63 -18.06 9.09 -4.31
N ALA A 64 -18.29 9.45 -5.57
CA ALA A 64 -19.42 10.31 -5.94
C ALA A 64 -20.77 9.63 -5.70
N PHE A 65 -20.90 8.32 -5.95
CA PHE A 65 -22.11 7.56 -5.62
C PHE A 65 -22.39 7.49 -4.11
N LEU A 66 -21.35 7.61 -3.29
CA LEU A 66 -21.46 7.59 -1.83
C LEU A 66 -21.57 8.99 -1.22
N GLU A 67 -21.58 10.05 -2.04
CA GLU A 67 -21.51 11.45 -1.60
C GLU A 67 -20.30 11.72 -0.69
N LEU A 68 -19.19 11.02 -0.92
CA LEU A 68 -17.94 11.17 -0.18
C LEU A 68 -16.93 12.01 -0.96
N PRO A 69 -16.11 12.83 -0.28
CA PRO A 69 -14.98 13.48 -0.91
C PRO A 69 -13.93 12.46 -1.38
N SER A 70 -13.35 12.71 -2.55
CA SER A 70 -12.31 11.86 -3.13
C SER A 70 -10.91 12.49 -2.99
N LEU A 71 -9.89 11.65 -3.23
CA LEU A 71 -8.52 12.13 -3.38
C LEU A 71 -8.39 12.96 -4.66
N SER A 72 -7.54 13.99 -4.64
CA SER A 72 -7.12 14.64 -5.90
C SER A 72 -6.24 13.68 -6.71
N CYS A 73 -6.24 13.82 -8.03
CA CYS A 73 -5.40 13.00 -8.91
C CYS A 73 -3.91 13.06 -8.52
N SER A 74 -3.40 14.26 -8.19
CA SER A 74 -2.02 14.44 -7.74
C SER A 74 -1.71 13.72 -6.41
N SER A 75 -2.64 13.73 -5.46
CA SER A 75 -2.49 13.02 -4.18
C SER A 75 -2.61 11.50 -4.36
N TYR A 76 -3.52 11.07 -5.23
CA TYR A 76 -3.68 9.66 -5.60
C TYR A 76 -2.40 9.11 -6.20
N VAL A 77 -1.83 9.75 -7.23
CA VAL A 77 -0.60 9.30 -7.89
C VAL A 77 0.58 9.25 -6.92
N LYS A 78 0.73 10.24 -6.04
CA LYS A 78 1.77 10.24 -5.01
C LYS A 78 1.63 9.07 -4.04
N THR A 79 0.41 8.80 -3.60
CA THR A 79 0.11 7.69 -2.68
C THR A 79 0.32 6.35 -3.38
N GLN A 80 -0.10 6.25 -4.65
CA GLN A 80 0.07 5.07 -5.49
C GLN A 80 1.55 4.73 -5.69
N ALA A 81 2.40 5.73 -5.96
CA ALA A 81 3.84 5.54 -6.10
C ALA A 81 4.47 5.02 -4.80
N SER A 82 4.11 5.61 -3.65
CA SER A 82 4.58 5.14 -2.34
C SER A 82 4.17 3.70 -2.04
N ILE A 83 2.97 3.27 -2.45
CA ILE A 83 2.52 1.89 -2.27
C ILE A 83 3.23 0.96 -3.25
N ALA A 84 3.43 1.39 -4.50
CA ALA A 84 4.12 0.61 -5.51
C ALA A 84 5.57 0.27 -5.10
N GLU A 85 6.28 1.20 -4.47
CA GLU A 85 7.61 0.93 -3.88
C GLU A 85 7.55 -0.17 -2.81
N ILE A 86 6.59 -0.08 -1.88
CA ILE A 86 6.43 -1.10 -0.82
C ILE A 86 6.09 -2.47 -1.42
N VAL A 87 5.20 -2.51 -2.40
CA VAL A 87 4.81 -3.75 -3.08
C VAL A 87 6.00 -4.35 -3.83
N HIS A 88 6.78 -3.53 -4.53
CA HIS A 88 7.99 -3.95 -5.22
C HIS A 88 9.00 -4.56 -4.25
N ASP A 89 9.30 -3.87 -3.16
CA ASP A 89 10.30 -4.32 -2.18
C ASP A 89 9.85 -5.61 -1.50
N THR A 90 8.58 -5.70 -1.12
CA THR A 90 7.99 -6.91 -0.54
C THR A 90 8.06 -8.07 -1.53
N ALA A 91 7.65 -7.84 -2.79
CA ALA A 91 7.73 -8.86 -3.83
C ALA A 91 9.17 -9.32 -4.05
N TRP A 92 10.14 -8.41 -4.03
CA TRP A 92 11.56 -8.73 -4.18
C TRP A 92 12.08 -9.60 -3.04
N GLU A 93 11.76 -9.26 -1.80
CA GLU A 93 12.14 -10.06 -0.63
C GLU A 93 11.53 -11.47 -0.66
N GLU A 94 10.25 -11.58 -1.02
CA GLU A 94 9.57 -12.87 -1.12
C GLU A 94 10.12 -13.72 -2.28
N MET A 95 10.45 -13.11 -3.42
CA MET A 95 11.12 -13.81 -4.53
C MET A 95 12.48 -14.35 -4.10
N LYS A 96 13.26 -13.57 -3.33
CA LYS A 96 14.56 -14.02 -2.81
C LYS A 96 14.42 -15.21 -1.86
N LYS A 97 13.49 -15.14 -0.90
CA LYS A 97 13.21 -16.25 0.04
C LYS A 97 12.74 -17.51 -0.70
N ALA A 98 11.88 -17.35 -1.70
CA ALA A 98 11.43 -18.46 -2.53
C ALA A 98 12.60 -19.09 -3.31
N GLY A 99 13.50 -18.28 -3.87
CA GLY A 99 14.69 -18.79 -4.56
C GLY A 99 15.65 -19.54 -3.65
N GLU A 100 15.86 -19.07 -2.41
CA GLU A 100 16.67 -19.78 -1.40
C GLU A 100 16.05 -21.12 -1.00
N GLU A 101 14.72 -21.17 -0.87
CA GLU A 101 13.97 -22.39 -0.56
C GLU A 101 14.02 -23.40 -1.73
N GLU A 102 13.78 -22.94 -2.96
CA GLU A 102 13.89 -23.75 -4.18
C GLU A 102 15.29 -24.35 -4.33
N LYS A 103 16.33 -23.56 -4.05
CA LYS A 103 17.73 -24.04 -4.03
C LYS A 103 17.95 -25.15 -3.00
N ARG A 104 17.42 -25.01 -1.78
CA ARG A 104 17.55 -26.03 -0.73
C ARG A 104 16.89 -27.34 -1.16
N ILE A 105 15.67 -27.26 -1.69
CA ILE A 105 14.91 -28.43 -2.15
C ILE A 105 15.66 -29.17 -3.26
N ALA A 106 16.19 -28.45 -4.25
CA ALA A 106 16.94 -29.07 -5.35
C ALA A 106 18.20 -29.80 -4.86
N LEU A 107 18.92 -29.25 -3.87
CA LEU A 107 20.06 -29.93 -3.23
C LEU A 107 19.63 -31.19 -2.47
N ASP A 108 18.55 -31.12 -1.70
CA ASP A 108 18.03 -32.26 -0.93
C ASP A 108 17.54 -33.40 -1.84
N CYS A 109 16.96 -33.06 -3.00
CA CYS A 109 16.49 -34.02 -4.00
C CYS A 109 17.62 -34.60 -4.87
N GLY A 110 18.83 -34.03 -4.82
CA GLY A 110 19.93 -34.39 -5.72
C GLY A 110 19.70 -33.94 -7.17
N ASP A 111 18.79 -32.99 -7.38
CA ASP A 111 18.53 -32.35 -8.68
C ASP A 111 19.60 -31.27 -8.91
N ILE A 112 20.80 -31.74 -9.24
CA ILE A 112 21.99 -30.92 -9.52
C ILE A 112 22.50 -31.23 -10.93
N ASP A 113 23.03 -30.22 -11.61
CA ASP A 113 23.67 -30.41 -12.91
C ASP A 113 25.07 -31.03 -12.80
N VAL A 114 25.73 -31.17 -13.95
CA VAL A 114 27.09 -31.74 -14.06
C VAL A 114 28.16 -30.90 -13.34
N ASP A 115 27.87 -29.62 -13.07
CA ASP A 115 28.75 -28.67 -12.41
C ASP A 115 28.38 -28.47 -10.91
N GLY A 116 27.37 -29.20 -10.41
CA GLY A 116 26.88 -29.15 -9.04
C GLY A 116 25.91 -27.99 -8.75
N ILE A 117 25.35 -27.37 -9.79
CA ILE A 117 24.39 -26.27 -9.67
C ILE A 117 22.98 -26.86 -9.48
N PRO A 118 22.23 -26.41 -8.46
CA PRO A 118 20.87 -26.88 -8.23
C PRO A 118 19.93 -26.52 -9.37
N MET A 119 19.27 -27.53 -9.93
CA MET A 119 18.35 -27.39 -11.06
C MET A 119 16.95 -27.06 -10.55
N ILE A 120 16.61 -25.78 -10.56
CA ILE A 120 15.32 -25.29 -10.09
C ILE A 120 14.27 -25.41 -11.21
N THR A 121 13.20 -26.16 -10.96
CA THR A 121 12.12 -26.37 -11.95
C THR A 121 11.25 -25.12 -12.05
N SER A 122 11.20 -24.52 -13.24
CA SER A 122 10.65 -23.18 -13.46
C SER A 122 9.12 -23.09 -13.54
N SER A 123 8.36 -23.85 -12.74
CA SER A 123 6.90 -23.79 -12.81
C SER A 123 6.32 -22.42 -12.41
N CYS A 124 7.13 -21.55 -11.80
CA CYS A 124 6.81 -20.16 -11.49
C CYS A 124 7.79 -19.22 -12.22
N GLY A 125 7.41 -18.68 -13.39
CA GLY A 125 8.30 -17.91 -14.27
C GLY A 125 8.96 -16.63 -13.70
N TRP A 126 8.67 -16.26 -12.44
CA TRP A 126 9.21 -15.07 -11.78
C TRP A 126 10.55 -15.31 -11.08
N THR A 127 10.89 -16.55 -10.71
CA THR A 127 12.15 -16.87 -9.99
C THR A 127 13.37 -17.00 -10.92
N LYS A 128 13.16 -17.11 -12.23
CA LYS A 128 14.25 -17.25 -13.23
C LYS A 128 15.16 -16.03 -13.38
N VAL A 129 14.72 -14.83 -13.02
CA VAL A 129 15.51 -13.60 -13.23
C VAL A 129 16.74 -13.53 -12.31
N GLN A 130 16.80 -14.32 -11.23
CA GLN A 130 17.80 -14.16 -10.18
C GLN A 130 18.90 -15.23 -10.14
N THR A 131 18.83 -16.30 -10.94
CA THR A 131 19.89 -17.34 -10.95
C THR A 131 21.02 -17.03 -11.94
N GLU A 132 20.89 -15.98 -12.75
CA GLU A 132 21.89 -15.53 -13.74
C GLU A 132 22.68 -14.26 -13.32
N LEU A 133 22.50 -13.76 -12.09
CA LEU A 133 23.25 -12.65 -11.49
C LEU A 133 23.98 -13.10 -10.21
#